data_AF-A0A060R8H2-F1
#
_entry.id   AF-A0A060R8H2-F1
#
_cell.length_a   1.000
_cell.length_b   1.000
_cell.length_c   1.000
_cell.angle_alpha   90.00
_cell.angle_beta   90.00
_cell.angle_gamma   90.00
#
_symmetry.space_group_name_H-M   'P 1'
#
loop_
_entity.id
_entity.type
_entity.pdbx_description
1 polymer ?
#
loop_
_entity_poly.entity_id
_entity_poly.type
_entity_poly.pdbx_seq_one_letter_code
_entity_poly.pdbx_strand_id
1 'polypeptide(L)'
;MSLIIGAKFFMNKIEYIRQSHKLTNSRLRKWLDTKYQIFNERNHYAALLWKVAAWVIFGMVSFISWLSFVVSIFVDSKYTTHYMECEIANDKLSDVDAYRYLLNKQLEYTRRLSYGSVPPKEQRRIDKTFEYLFSLYPAPNIEEEDPADDRHREVVENIAEVKEIVTAVADYTEKKQEEEAERKEKETALIAQAQKRKESNINRSGFEPIPIDFCPRLTDHQIEILAKNINKIGAFKRDVTAREIELILICKHTEPLQCSHNKLLALLLELLSIDMFITSKWQRVADHYNCFTSKHGKRLTAKDLSSAKQQADIIDSKKYDMITQCIEELKSGK
;
A
#
# COMPACT_ATOMS: atom_id res chain seq x y z
N MET A 1 -7.49 -55.89 -8.82
CA MET A 1 -6.22 -56.33 -9.42
C MET A 1 -6.26 -55.87 -10.87
N SER A 2 -5.46 -54.93 -11.39
CA SER A 2 -4.21 -54.28 -10.99
C SER A 2 -4.21 -52.93 -11.71
N LEU A 3 -4.25 -51.78 -11.03
CA LEU A 3 -3.09 -50.96 -10.68
C LEU A 3 -1.82 -51.17 -11.53
N ILE A 4 -1.40 -50.08 -12.18
CA ILE A 4 -0.03 -49.76 -12.68
C ILE A 4 0.29 -50.21 -14.12
N ILE A 5 -0.12 -49.42 -15.11
CA ILE A 5 0.57 -49.25 -16.42
C ILE A 5 0.16 -47.86 -16.96
N GLY A 6 1.01 -46.87 -17.21
CA GLY A 6 2.39 -46.63 -16.87
C GLY A 6 2.55 -45.11 -16.85
N ALA A 7 3.04 -44.57 -15.73
CA ALA A 7 3.52 -43.20 -15.66
C ALA A 7 4.76 -43.09 -16.56
N LYS A 8 4.53 -42.81 -17.85
CA LYS A 8 5.61 -42.56 -18.81
C LYS A 8 6.16 -41.18 -18.50
N PHE A 9 7.39 -41.20 -18.02
CA PHE A 9 8.22 -40.12 -17.51
C PHE A 9 8.04 -38.78 -18.27
N PHE A 10 7.20 -37.88 -17.76
CA PHE A 10 7.37 -36.46 -18.02
C PHE A 10 8.76 -36.09 -17.51
N MET A 11 9.62 -35.57 -18.39
CA MET A 11 10.96 -35.13 -17.99
C MET A 11 10.81 -34.08 -16.90
N ASN A 12 11.13 -34.47 -15.66
CA ASN A 12 10.87 -33.63 -14.50
C ASN A 12 11.71 -32.35 -14.66
N LYS A 13 11.16 -31.17 -14.39
CA LYS A 13 11.84 -29.85 -14.53
C LYS A 13 13.26 -29.85 -13.95
N ILE A 14 13.47 -30.69 -12.93
CA ILE A 14 14.74 -30.95 -12.26
C ILE A 14 15.80 -31.64 -13.16
N GLU A 15 15.40 -32.57 -14.03
CA GLU A 15 16.30 -33.28 -14.95
C GLU A 15 16.82 -32.40 -16.07
N TYR A 16 15.96 -31.57 -16.68
CA TYR A 16 16.35 -30.56 -17.67
C TYR A 16 17.44 -29.64 -17.13
N ILE A 17 17.21 -29.09 -15.93
CA ILE A 17 18.14 -28.14 -15.31
C ILE A 17 19.44 -28.86 -14.90
N ARG A 18 19.35 -30.09 -14.40
CA ARG A 18 20.52 -30.91 -14.07
C ARG A 18 21.40 -31.18 -15.31
N GLN A 19 20.81 -31.43 -16.47
CA GLN A 19 21.58 -31.64 -17.71
C GLN A 19 22.24 -30.36 -18.21
N SER A 20 21.53 -29.22 -18.19
CA SER A 20 22.08 -27.93 -18.58
C SER A 20 23.27 -27.49 -17.71
N HIS A 21 23.16 -27.62 -16.39
CA HIS A 21 24.27 -27.30 -15.47
C HIS A 21 25.49 -28.22 -15.66
N LYS A 22 25.29 -29.50 -15.98
CA LYS A 22 26.40 -30.43 -16.24
C LYS A 22 27.23 -29.99 -17.45
N LEU A 23 26.57 -29.55 -18.52
CA LEU A 23 27.24 -29.11 -19.75
C LEU A 23 28.06 -27.83 -19.50
N THR A 24 27.47 -26.82 -18.86
CA THR A 24 28.15 -25.55 -18.57
C THR A 24 29.32 -25.72 -17.60
N ASN A 25 29.15 -26.52 -16.54
CA ASN A 25 30.21 -26.80 -15.58
C ASN A 25 31.37 -27.59 -16.21
N SER A 26 31.08 -28.48 -17.16
CA SER A 26 32.12 -29.25 -17.85
C SER A 26 33.02 -28.37 -18.74
N ARG A 27 32.43 -27.37 -19.41
CA ARG A 27 33.18 -26.41 -20.26
C ARG A 27 34.06 -25.49 -19.42
N LEU A 28 33.53 -24.99 -18.29
CA LEU A 28 34.28 -24.13 -17.38
C LEU A 28 35.47 -24.86 -16.75
N ARG A 29 35.29 -26.12 -16.33
CA ARG A 29 36.38 -26.95 -15.78
C ARG A 29 37.51 -27.14 -16.79
N LYS A 30 37.17 -27.53 -18.04
CA LYS A 30 38.17 -27.68 -19.11
C LYS A 30 38.95 -26.38 -19.35
N TRP A 31 38.27 -25.23 -19.34
CA TRP A 31 38.93 -23.93 -19.52
C TRP A 31 39.87 -23.57 -18.36
N LEU A 32 39.45 -23.83 -17.11
CA LEU A 32 40.25 -23.58 -15.91
C LEU A 32 41.50 -24.49 -15.87
N ASP A 33 41.35 -25.76 -16.23
CA ASP A 33 42.45 -26.74 -16.28
C ASP A 33 43.50 -26.35 -17.32
N THR A 34 43.08 -25.93 -18.53
CA THR A 34 43.99 -25.45 -19.56
C THR A 34 44.81 -24.24 -19.10
N LYS A 35 44.18 -23.29 -18.39
CA LYS A 35 44.90 -22.12 -17.85
C LYS A 35 45.83 -22.49 -16.71
N TYR A 36 45.45 -23.44 -15.85
CA TYR A 36 46.31 -23.93 -14.79
C TYR A 36 47.61 -24.56 -15.34
N GLN A 37 47.52 -25.37 -16.39
CA GLN A 37 48.70 -25.97 -17.04
C GLN A 37 49.67 -24.91 -17.56
N ILE A 38 49.16 -23.88 -18.23
CA ILE A 38 49.97 -22.75 -18.75
C ILE A 38 50.70 -21.99 -17.62
N PHE A 39 50.07 -21.82 -16.46
CA PHE A 39 50.71 -21.15 -15.33
C PHE A 39 51.71 -22.06 -14.59
N ASN A 40 51.44 -23.36 -14.52
CA ASN A 40 52.32 -24.34 -13.88
C ASN A 40 53.64 -24.54 -14.63
N GLU A 41 53.65 -24.41 -15.96
CA GLU A 41 54.87 -24.45 -16.79
C GLU A 41 55.77 -23.23 -16.58
N ARG A 42 55.21 -22.08 -16.17
CA ARG A 42 55.97 -20.83 -16.02
C ARG A 42 56.42 -20.55 -14.59
N ASN A 43 55.54 -20.73 -13.61
CA ASN A 43 55.86 -20.47 -12.20
C ASN A 43 54.86 -21.17 -11.26
N HIS A 44 55.37 -22.02 -10.38
CA HIS A 44 54.56 -22.78 -9.43
C HIS A 44 53.73 -21.88 -8.48
N TYR A 45 54.27 -20.73 -8.06
CA TYR A 45 53.54 -19.78 -7.21
C TYR A 45 52.38 -19.09 -7.96
N ALA A 46 52.57 -18.80 -9.26
CA ALA A 46 51.50 -18.27 -10.10
C ALA A 46 50.38 -19.32 -10.31
N ALA A 47 50.74 -20.60 -10.38
CA ALA A 47 49.79 -21.70 -10.48
C ALA A 47 48.96 -21.87 -9.18
N LEU A 48 49.57 -21.65 -8.01
CA LEU A 48 48.86 -21.64 -6.71
C LEU A 48 47.89 -20.45 -6.59
N LEU A 49 48.31 -19.25 -6.98
CA LEU A 49 47.44 -18.08 -7.02
C LEU A 49 46.27 -18.27 -8.00
N TRP A 50 46.54 -18.87 -9.17
CA TRP A 50 45.50 -19.19 -10.14
C TRP A 50 44.51 -20.24 -9.61
N LYS A 51 44.96 -21.24 -8.83
CA LYS A 51 44.05 -22.21 -8.18
C LYS A 51 43.05 -21.51 -7.26
N VAL A 52 43.51 -20.55 -6.45
CA VAL A 52 42.62 -19.78 -5.57
C VAL A 52 41.61 -18.97 -6.39
N ALA A 53 42.09 -18.27 -7.43
CA ALA A 53 41.21 -17.52 -8.34
C ALA A 53 40.19 -18.43 -9.05
N ALA A 54 40.62 -19.60 -9.51
CA ALA A 54 39.76 -20.60 -10.16
C ALA A 54 38.65 -21.10 -9.24
N TRP A 55 38.95 -21.34 -7.96
CA TRP A 55 37.96 -21.74 -6.96
C TRP A 55 36.93 -20.64 -6.70
N VAL A 56 37.37 -19.38 -6.64
CA VAL A 56 36.47 -18.22 -6.48
C VAL A 56 35.55 -18.07 -7.70
N ILE A 57 36.09 -18.16 -8.91
CA ILE A 57 35.31 -18.10 -10.16
C ILE A 57 34.31 -19.26 -10.22
N PHE A 58 34.75 -20.49 -9.90
CA PHE A 58 33.87 -21.65 -9.91
C PHE A 58 32.76 -21.53 -8.85
N GLY A 59 33.08 -21.01 -7.66
CA GLY A 59 32.11 -20.71 -6.61
C GLY A 59 31.08 -19.68 -7.05
N MET A 60 31.52 -18.58 -7.68
CA MET A 60 30.64 -17.53 -8.19
C MET A 60 29.70 -18.05 -9.29
N VAL A 61 30.22 -18.80 -10.26
CA VAL A 61 29.39 -19.39 -11.34
C VAL A 61 28.41 -20.43 -10.79
N SER A 62 28.83 -21.24 -9.81
CA SER A 62 27.96 -22.21 -9.15
C SER A 62 26.84 -21.53 -8.37
N PHE A 63 27.14 -20.43 -7.68
CA PHE A 63 26.17 -19.64 -6.94
C PHE A 63 25.18 -18.93 -7.86
N ILE A 64 25.63 -18.30 -8.94
CA ILE A 64 24.76 -17.69 -9.96
C ILE A 64 23.87 -18.74 -10.61
N SER A 65 24.44 -19.91 -10.94
CA SER A 65 23.72 -21.05 -11.49
C SER A 65 22.63 -21.56 -10.53
N TRP A 66 22.95 -21.66 -9.24
CA TRP A 66 21.99 -22.04 -8.20
C TRP A 66 20.88 -20.99 -8.03
N LEU A 67 21.22 -19.69 -8.07
CA LEU A 67 20.25 -18.60 -8.08
C LEU A 67 19.32 -18.66 -9.30
N SER A 68 19.86 -18.91 -10.49
CA SER A 68 19.05 -19.12 -11.70
C SER A 68 18.13 -20.34 -11.58
N PHE A 69 18.57 -21.41 -10.94
CA PHE A 69 17.73 -22.58 -10.62
C PHE A 69 16.56 -22.21 -9.68
N VAL A 70 16.85 -21.45 -8.62
CA VAL A 70 15.82 -20.97 -7.69
C VAL A 70 14.81 -20.08 -8.42
N VAL A 71 15.25 -19.11 -9.23
CA VAL A 71 14.35 -18.25 -10.02
C VAL A 71 13.52 -19.07 -11.02
N SER A 72 14.12 -20.07 -11.67
CA SER A 72 13.42 -20.92 -12.65
C SER A 72 12.34 -21.78 -12.00
N ILE A 73 12.48 -22.16 -10.73
CA ILE A 73 11.41 -22.86 -9.98
C ILE A 73 10.17 -21.98 -9.82
N PHE A 74 10.34 -20.66 -9.64
CA PHE A 74 9.25 -19.72 -9.37
C PHE A 74 8.65 -19.06 -10.63
N VAL A 75 9.33 -19.09 -11.77
CA VAL A 75 8.78 -18.60 -13.05
C VAL A 75 8.07 -19.75 -13.78
N ASP A 76 6.81 -19.54 -14.17
CA ASP A 76 6.00 -20.50 -14.96
C ASP A 76 6.57 -20.68 -16.38
N SER A 77 7.62 -21.48 -16.50
CA SER A 77 8.28 -21.80 -17.78
C SER A 77 7.45 -22.69 -18.70
N LYS A 78 6.29 -23.18 -18.23
CA LYS A 78 5.43 -24.16 -18.92
C LYS A 78 4.95 -23.68 -20.30
N TYR A 79 4.89 -22.37 -20.51
CA TYR A 79 4.39 -21.76 -21.75
C TYR A 79 5.47 -21.06 -22.58
N THR A 80 6.74 -21.44 -22.41
CA THR A 80 7.86 -20.87 -23.19
C THR A 80 8.12 -21.70 -24.44
N THR A 81 8.48 -21.05 -25.55
CA THR A 81 8.78 -21.70 -26.85
C THR A 81 9.73 -22.88 -26.68
N HIS A 82 10.90 -22.64 -26.09
CA HIS A 82 11.93 -23.65 -25.88
C HIS A 82 11.45 -24.84 -25.02
N TYR A 83 10.55 -24.61 -24.07
CA TYR A 83 10.04 -25.67 -23.20
C TYR A 83 9.11 -26.60 -23.98
N MET A 84 8.16 -26.03 -24.73
CA MET A 84 7.23 -26.81 -25.54
C MET A 84 7.93 -27.53 -26.69
N GLU A 85 8.89 -26.90 -27.38
CA GLU A 85 9.68 -27.57 -28.43
C GLU A 85 10.48 -28.74 -27.88
N CYS A 86 11.06 -28.61 -26.69
CA CYS A 86 11.76 -29.71 -26.04
C CYS A 86 10.82 -30.85 -25.67
N GLU A 87 9.59 -30.55 -25.24
CA GLU A 87 8.58 -31.57 -24.92
C GLU A 87 8.15 -32.32 -26.20
N ILE A 88 7.91 -31.59 -27.28
CA ILE A 88 7.57 -32.16 -28.60
C ILE A 88 8.70 -33.04 -29.15
N ALA A 89 9.95 -32.57 -29.07
CA ALA A 89 11.12 -33.28 -29.56
C ALA A 89 11.49 -34.50 -28.70
N ASN A 90 11.33 -34.43 -27.38
CA ASN A 90 11.66 -35.53 -26.47
C ASN A 90 10.66 -36.69 -26.58
N ASP A 91 9.38 -36.38 -26.75
CA ASP A 91 8.32 -37.38 -26.84
C ASP A 91 8.15 -37.92 -28.29
N LYS A 92 8.92 -37.38 -29.25
CA LYS A 92 8.88 -37.73 -30.68
C LYS A 92 7.46 -37.71 -31.25
N LEU A 93 6.69 -36.68 -30.90
CA LEU A 93 5.33 -36.55 -31.38
C LEU A 93 5.33 -36.36 -32.91
N SER A 94 4.40 -37.05 -33.58
CA SER A 94 4.06 -36.77 -34.98
C SER A 94 3.48 -35.36 -35.09
N ASP A 95 3.55 -34.72 -36.24
CA ASP A 95 3.05 -33.35 -36.45
C ASP A 95 1.58 -33.20 -36.03
N VAL A 96 0.78 -34.25 -36.24
CA VAL A 96 -0.63 -34.32 -35.82
C VAL A 96 -0.80 -34.36 -34.30
N ASP A 97 0.05 -35.14 -33.61
CA ASP A 97 0.00 -35.28 -32.16
C ASP A 97 0.61 -34.05 -31.47
N ALA A 98 1.60 -33.41 -32.09
CA ALA A 98 2.15 -32.12 -31.68
C ALA A 98 1.08 -31.02 -31.76
N TYR A 99 0.29 -30.98 -32.82
CA TYR A 99 -0.85 -30.07 -32.94
C TYR A 99 -1.90 -30.29 -31.84
N ARG A 100 -2.28 -31.55 -31.58
CA ARG A 100 -3.23 -31.91 -30.50
C ARG A 100 -2.69 -31.55 -29.11
N TYR A 101 -1.39 -31.72 -28.89
CA TYR A 101 -0.71 -31.32 -27.67
C TYR A 101 -0.78 -29.79 -27.46
N LEU A 102 -0.46 -29.02 -28.50
CA LEU A 102 -0.51 -27.55 -28.47
C LEU A 102 -1.93 -27.05 -28.19
N LEU A 103 -2.95 -27.67 -28.79
CA LEU A 103 -4.36 -27.35 -28.56
C LEU A 103 -4.79 -27.56 -27.11
N ASN A 104 -4.40 -28.69 -26.51
CA ASN A 104 -4.69 -28.97 -25.11
C ASN A 104 -4.01 -27.96 -24.17
N LYS A 105 -2.75 -27.58 -24.47
CA LYS A 105 -2.02 -26.56 -23.71
C LYS A 105 -2.62 -25.17 -23.84
N GLN A 106 -3.15 -24.82 -25.01
CA GLN A 106 -3.85 -23.56 -25.21
C GLN A 106 -5.16 -23.51 -24.40
N LEU A 107 -5.92 -24.62 -24.36
CA LEU A 107 -7.13 -24.76 -23.53
C LEU A 107 -6.85 -24.62 -22.02
N GLU A 108 -5.77 -25.24 -21.54
CA GLU A 108 -5.32 -25.10 -20.14
C GLU A 108 -4.99 -23.63 -19.80
N TYR A 109 -4.35 -22.92 -20.73
CA TYR A 109 -4.05 -21.51 -20.60
C TYR A 109 -5.32 -20.62 -20.62
N THR A 110 -6.26 -20.84 -21.54
CA THR A 110 -7.52 -20.09 -21.59
C THR A 110 -8.35 -20.30 -20.32
N ARG A 111 -8.37 -21.53 -19.79
CA ARG A 111 -9.01 -21.82 -18.50
C ARG A 111 -8.32 -21.09 -17.34
N ARG A 112 -7.00 -20.93 -17.38
CA ARG A 112 -6.27 -20.17 -16.37
C ARG A 112 -6.60 -18.67 -16.43
N LEU A 113 -6.75 -18.10 -17.64
CA LEU A 113 -7.13 -16.71 -17.83
C LEU A 113 -8.51 -16.39 -17.23
N SER A 114 -9.46 -17.34 -17.25
CA SER A 114 -10.79 -17.12 -16.67
C SER A 114 -10.82 -17.15 -15.14
N TYR A 115 -9.85 -17.80 -14.47
CA TYR A 115 -9.82 -17.93 -13.00
C TYR A 115 -8.94 -16.88 -12.28
N GLY A 116 -8.18 -16.03 -12.98
CA GLY A 116 -7.38 -14.99 -12.33
C GLY A 116 -6.47 -14.19 -13.26
N SER A 117 -6.00 -13.02 -12.78
CA SER A 117 -5.29 -12.02 -13.59
C SER A 117 -3.86 -12.44 -13.96
N VAL A 118 -3.69 -13.05 -15.13
CA VAL A 118 -2.38 -13.13 -15.78
C VAL A 118 -1.97 -11.72 -16.21
N PRO A 119 -0.75 -11.25 -15.90
CA PRO A 119 -0.30 -9.92 -16.31
C PRO A 119 -0.34 -9.74 -17.84
N PRO A 120 -0.75 -8.57 -18.38
CA PRO A 120 -0.86 -8.36 -19.83
C PRO A 120 0.45 -8.56 -20.61
N LYS A 121 1.60 -8.33 -19.98
CA LYS A 121 2.92 -8.57 -20.58
C LYS A 121 3.22 -10.06 -20.72
N GLU A 122 2.75 -10.87 -19.76
CA GLU A 122 2.93 -12.31 -19.76
C GLU A 122 1.99 -12.97 -20.77
N GLN A 123 0.74 -12.50 -20.85
CA GLN A 123 -0.23 -12.93 -21.86
C GLN A 123 0.32 -12.77 -23.28
N ARG A 124 0.77 -11.56 -23.66
CA ARG A 124 1.36 -11.32 -24.99
C ARG A 124 2.55 -12.21 -25.33
N ARG A 125 3.36 -12.58 -24.33
CA ARG A 125 4.51 -13.48 -24.53
C ARG A 125 4.05 -14.90 -24.81
N ILE A 126 3.04 -15.36 -24.07
CA ILE A 126 2.46 -16.69 -24.22
C ILE A 126 1.71 -16.81 -25.55
N ASP A 127 0.92 -15.80 -25.91
CA ASP A 127 0.16 -15.78 -27.16
C ASP A 127 1.09 -15.87 -28.39
N LYS A 128 2.19 -15.09 -28.40
CA LYS A 128 3.24 -15.19 -29.43
C LYS A 128 3.92 -16.56 -29.49
N THR A 129 4.04 -17.24 -28.35
CA THR A 129 4.63 -18.58 -28.30
C THR A 129 3.71 -19.58 -29.00
N PHE A 130 2.41 -19.54 -28.72
CA PHE A 130 1.44 -20.39 -29.40
C PHE A 130 1.34 -20.07 -30.89
N GLU A 131 1.31 -18.79 -31.28
CA GLU A 131 1.30 -18.37 -32.68
C GLU A 131 2.48 -18.95 -33.46
N TYR A 132 3.68 -18.86 -32.89
CA TYR A 132 4.88 -19.45 -33.49
C TYR A 132 4.79 -20.99 -33.60
N LEU A 133 4.37 -21.68 -32.55
CA LEU A 133 4.31 -23.15 -32.54
C LEU A 133 3.21 -23.69 -33.46
N PHE A 134 2.07 -23.03 -33.57
CA PHE A 134 1.04 -23.40 -34.54
C PHE A 134 1.46 -23.12 -35.99
N SER A 135 2.38 -22.17 -36.22
CA SER A 135 2.97 -21.96 -37.55
C SER A 135 3.93 -23.10 -37.95
N LEU A 136 4.57 -23.74 -36.97
CA LEU A 136 5.47 -24.87 -37.17
C LEU A 136 4.73 -26.20 -37.32
N TYR A 137 3.62 -26.37 -36.58
CA TYR A 137 2.78 -27.56 -36.60
C TYR A 137 1.36 -27.17 -37.02
N PRO A 138 1.09 -27.06 -38.34
CA PRO A 138 -0.23 -26.68 -38.83
C PRO A 138 -1.27 -27.78 -38.58
N ALA A 139 -2.54 -27.40 -38.63
CA ALA A 139 -3.64 -28.35 -38.49
C ALA A 139 -3.51 -29.48 -39.54
N PRO A 140 -3.74 -30.75 -39.16
CA PRO A 140 -3.70 -31.85 -40.11
C PRO A 140 -4.71 -31.61 -41.24
N ASN A 141 -4.27 -31.79 -42.48
CA ASN A 141 -5.19 -31.83 -43.63
C ASN A 141 -6.09 -33.06 -43.44
N ILE A 142 -7.38 -32.80 -43.25
CA ILE A 142 -8.40 -33.82 -43.05
C ILE A 142 -8.68 -34.47 -44.41
N GLU A 143 -7.79 -35.35 -44.86
CA GLU A 143 -8.01 -36.23 -46.03
C GLU A 143 -7.66 -37.70 -45.75
N GLU A 144 -7.38 -38.09 -44.49
CA GLU A 144 -7.31 -39.51 -44.11
C GLU A 144 -8.40 -39.87 -43.09
N GLU A 145 -9.33 -40.71 -43.54
CA GLU A 145 -10.56 -41.17 -42.89
C GLU A 145 -10.31 -41.99 -41.60
N ASP A 146 -11.02 -41.64 -40.52
CA ASP A 146 -11.39 -42.53 -39.40
C ASP A 146 -12.84 -42.18 -39.00
N PRO A 147 -13.81 -43.12 -38.95
CA PRO A 147 -15.25 -42.81 -38.95
C PRO A 147 -15.83 -42.38 -37.59
N ALA A 148 -15.06 -41.61 -36.81
CA ALA A 148 -15.48 -41.01 -35.53
C ALA A 148 -15.88 -39.52 -35.65
N ASP A 149 -16.12 -39.03 -36.87
CA ASP A 149 -16.11 -37.60 -37.22
C ASP A 149 -17.46 -36.85 -37.10
N ASP A 150 -18.57 -37.52 -36.77
CA ASP A 150 -19.85 -36.80 -36.59
C ASP A 150 -19.87 -35.98 -35.28
N ARG A 151 -19.20 -36.50 -34.23
CA ARG A 151 -19.12 -35.82 -32.92
C ARG A 151 -18.12 -34.65 -32.92
N HIS A 152 -17.08 -34.70 -33.75
CA HIS A 152 -16.09 -33.62 -33.81
C HIS A 152 -16.64 -32.39 -34.52
N ARG A 153 -17.43 -32.58 -35.58
CA ARG A 153 -18.12 -31.49 -36.28
C ARG A 153 -19.13 -30.78 -35.38
N GLU A 154 -19.96 -31.55 -34.68
CA GLU A 154 -20.94 -31.03 -33.71
C GLU A 154 -20.26 -30.28 -32.56
N VAL A 155 -19.15 -30.80 -32.03
CA VAL A 155 -18.37 -30.12 -30.98
C VAL A 155 -17.74 -28.83 -31.47
N VAL A 156 -17.23 -28.78 -32.70
CA VAL A 156 -16.63 -27.56 -33.28
C VAL A 156 -17.70 -26.49 -33.51
N GLU A 157 -18.89 -26.87 -33.98
CA GLU A 157 -20.03 -25.95 -34.19
C GLU A 157 -20.55 -25.41 -32.85
N ASN A 158 -20.74 -26.27 -31.86
CA ASN A 158 -21.12 -25.87 -30.50
C ASN A 158 -20.08 -24.96 -29.83
N ILE A 159 -18.77 -25.18 -30.09
CA ILE A 159 -17.70 -24.30 -29.60
C ILE A 159 -17.77 -22.91 -30.26
N ALA A 160 -18.13 -22.84 -31.54
CA ALA A 160 -18.28 -21.56 -32.25
C ALA A 160 -19.45 -20.75 -31.68
N GLU A 161 -20.60 -21.38 -31.45
CA GLU A 161 -21.79 -20.75 -30.85
C GLU A 161 -21.51 -20.28 -29.40
N VAL A 162 -20.86 -21.11 -28.58
CA VAL A 162 -20.47 -20.73 -27.21
C VAL A 162 -19.49 -19.56 -27.21
N LYS A 163 -18.57 -19.49 -28.18
CA LYS A 163 -17.67 -18.33 -28.30
C LYS A 163 -18.42 -17.04 -28.60
N GLU A 164 -19.41 -17.08 -29.49
CA GLU A 164 -20.22 -15.91 -29.84
C GLU A 164 -21.02 -15.41 -28.63
N ILE A 165 -21.63 -16.31 -27.88
CA ILE A 165 -22.35 -15.98 -26.64
C ILE A 165 -21.40 -15.38 -25.60
N VAL A 166 -20.20 -15.96 -25.43
CA VAL A 166 -19.20 -15.45 -24.48
C VAL A 166 -18.73 -14.05 -24.88
N THR A 167 -18.52 -13.78 -26.17
CA THR A 167 -18.18 -12.43 -26.64
C THR A 167 -19.30 -11.43 -26.40
N ALA A 168 -20.56 -11.80 -26.68
CA ALA A 168 -21.70 -10.93 -26.43
C ALA A 168 -21.90 -10.63 -24.93
N VAL A 169 -21.66 -11.61 -24.06
CA VAL A 169 -21.71 -11.42 -22.60
C VAL A 169 -20.55 -10.53 -22.14
N ALA A 170 -19.34 -10.70 -22.68
CA ALA A 170 -18.21 -9.84 -22.37
C ALA A 170 -18.50 -8.37 -22.71
N ASP A 171 -18.94 -8.10 -23.94
CA ASP A 171 -19.29 -6.76 -24.42
C ASP A 171 -20.39 -6.11 -23.55
N TYR A 172 -21.41 -6.90 -23.18
CA TYR A 172 -22.48 -6.44 -22.29
C TYR A 172 -21.95 -6.08 -20.89
N THR A 173 -21.03 -6.90 -20.34
CA THR A 173 -20.45 -6.65 -19.01
C THR A 173 -19.56 -5.41 -19.00
N GLU A 174 -18.75 -5.20 -20.05
CA GLU A 174 -17.92 -4.00 -20.17
C GLU A 174 -18.78 -2.74 -20.23
N LYS A 175 -19.79 -2.72 -21.10
CA LYS A 175 -20.72 -1.59 -21.22
C LYS A 175 -21.42 -1.28 -19.89
N LYS A 176 -21.84 -2.32 -19.15
CA LYS A 176 -22.49 -2.14 -17.84
C LYS A 176 -21.54 -1.57 -16.79
N GLN A 177 -20.26 -1.96 -16.81
CA GLN A 177 -19.24 -1.40 -15.92
C GLN A 177 -18.95 0.07 -16.22
N GLU A 178 -18.91 0.46 -17.51
CA GLU A 178 -18.76 1.86 -17.92
C GLU A 178 -19.93 2.72 -17.46
N GLU A 179 -21.17 2.26 -17.62
CA GLU A 179 -22.37 2.98 -17.14
C GLU A 179 -22.38 3.14 -15.61
N GLU A 180 -21.93 2.12 -14.86
CA GLU A 180 -21.81 2.22 -13.40
C GLU A 180 -20.68 3.16 -12.96
N ALA A 181 -19.55 3.17 -13.67
CA ALA A 181 -18.45 4.10 -13.42
C ALA A 181 -18.90 5.55 -13.66
N GLU A 182 -19.61 5.80 -14.76
CA GLU A 182 -20.14 7.13 -15.09
C GLU A 182 -21.19 7.59 -14.06
N ARG A 183 -22.05 6.68 -13.56
CA ARG A 183 -22.98 6.99 -12.45
C ARG A 183 -22.25 7.38 -11.18
N LYS A 184 -21.21 6.64 -10.79
CA LYS A 184 -20.40 6.95 -9.59
C LYS A 184 -19.65 8.28 -9.76
N GLU A 185 -19.14 8.56 -10.94
CA GLU A 185 -18.51 9.85 -11.25
C GLU A 185 -19.51 11.00 -11.15
N LYS A 186 -20.71 10.85 -11.72
CA LYS A 186 -21.80 11.84 -11.58
C LYS A 186 -22.20 12.06 -10.12
N GLU A 187 -22.32 10.98 -9.33
CA GLU A 187 -22.67 11.06 -7.91
C GLU A 187 -21.58 11.79 -7.09
N THR A 188 -20.32 11.43 -7.29
CA THR A 188 -19.18 12.09 -6.64
C THR A 188 -19.05 13.55 -7.04
N ALA A 189 -19.27 13.89 -8.31
CA ALA A 189 -19.33 15.27 -8.79
C ALA A 189 -20.47 16.07 -8.14
N LEU A 190 -21.65 15.45 -7.95
CA LEU A 190 -22.79 16.08 -7.29
C LEU A 190 -22.49 16.36 -5.80
N ILE A 191 -21.86 15.40 -5.10
CA ILE A 191 -21.42 15.57 -3.71
C ILE A 191 -20.39 16.69 -3.60
N ALA A 192 -19.38 16.70 -4.49
CA ALA A 192 -18.37 17.75 -4.52
C ALA A 192 -18.98 19.13 -4.81
N GLN A 193 -19.97 19.21 -5.71
CA GLN A 193 -20.68 20.45 -5.97
C GLN A 193 -21.52 20.90 -4.76
N ALA A 194 -22.17 19.98 -4.06
CA ALA A 194 -22.91 20.28 -2.83
C ALA A 194 -21.97 20.76 -1.70
N GLN A 195 -20.77 20.18 -1.57
CA GLN A 195 -19.73 20.64 -0.65
C GLN A 195 -19.26 22.06 -0.99
N LYS A 196 -18.94 22.34 -2.27
CA LYS A 196 -18.59 23.70 -2.73
C LYS A 196 -19.71 24.72 -2.46
N ARG A 197 -20.98 24.33 -2.61
CA ARG A 197 -22.13 25.18 -2.25
C ARG A 197 -22.21 25.42 -0.74
N LYS A 198 -21.92 24.42 0.10
CA LYS A 198 -21.85 24.58 1.56
C LYS A 198 -20.70 25.50 1.96
N GLU A 199 -19.50 25.30 1.42
CA GLU A 199 -18.32 26.13 1.68
C GLU A 199 -18.53 27.58 1.24
N SER A 200 -19.09 27.81 0.05
CA SER A 200 -19.40 29.18 -0.41
C SER A 200 -20.49 29.85 0.44
N ASN A 201 -21.47 29.10 0.95
CA ASN A 201 -22.47 29.64 1.88
C ASN A 201 -21.88 29.93 3.27
N ILE A 202 -20.96 29.10 3.77
CA ILE A 202 -20.17 29.37 4.99
C ILE A 202 -19.37 30.67 4.81
N ASN A 203 -18.67 30.83 3.67
CA ASN A 203 -17.89 32.03 3.38
C ASN A 203 -18.77 33.29 3.23
N ARG A 204 -19.99 33.16 2.68
CA ARG A 204 -20.95 34.28 2.58
C ARG A 204 -21.63 34.64 3.90
N SER A 205 -21.82 33.69 4.80
CA SER A 205 -22.47 33.92 6.10
C SER A 205 -21.54 34.52 7.16
N GLY A 206 -20.23 34.56 6.92
CA GLY A 206 -19.24 35.05 7.89
C GLY A 206 -19.17 34.20 9.18
N PHE A 207 -19.87 33.06 9.22
CA PHE A 207 -19.90 32.19 10.37
C PHE A 207 -18.67 31.28 10.33
N GLU A 208 -17.54 31.81 10.79
CA GLU A 208 -16.36 30.96 10.99
C GLU A 208 -16.69 29.85 12.00
N PRO A 209 -16.36 28.58 11.68
CA PRO A 209 -16.62 27.46 12.58
C PRO A 209 -15.89 27.66 13.90
N ILE A 210 -16.56 27.28 14.99
CA ILE A 210 -15.96 27.30 16.33
C ILE A 210 -14.82 26.27 16.33
N PRO A 211 -13.61 26.62 16.80
CA PRO A 211 -12.52 25.66 16.91
C PRO A 211 -12.92 24.43 17.74
N ILE A 212 -12.34 23.28 17.40
CA ILE A 212 -12.66 22.00 18.05
C ILE A 212 -12.15 21.97 19.51
N ASP A 213 -11.11 22.74 19.81
CA ASP A 213 -10.50 22.89 21.13
C ASP A 213 -9.82 24.27 21.25
N PHE A 214 -9.05 24.50 22.33
CA PHE A 214 -8.25 25.73 22.48
C PHE A 214 -7.03 25.76 21.57
N CYS A 215 -6.77 24.72 20.77
CA CYS A 215 -5.57 24.51 19.96
C CYS A 215 -4.28 24.76 20.78
N PRO A 216 -4.08 24.07 21.91
CA PRO A 216 -2.97 24.34 22.81
C PRO A 216 -1.62 24.12 22.11
N ARG A 217 -0.74 25.10 22.22
CA ARG A 217 0.66 25.06 21.73
C ARG A 217 1.63 25.11 22.90
N LEU A 218 1.36 24.28 23.91
CA LEU A 218 2.13 24.16 25.14
C LEU A 218 2.75 22.77 25.22
N THR A 219 4.01 22.68 25.67
CA THR A 219 4.65 21.41 26.02
C THR A 219 4.15 20.89 27.37
N ASP A 220 4.36 19.62 27.68
CA ASP A 220 3.97 19.03 28.98
C ASP A 220 4.57 19.81 30.16
N HIS A 221 5.84 20.23 30.04
CA HIS A 221 6.51 21.05 31.04
C HIS A 221 5.86 22.44 31.19
N GLN A 222 5.47 23.08 30.08
CA GLN A 222 4.75 24.35 30.11
C GLN A 222 3.35 24.20 30.75
N ILE A 223 2.69 23.05 30.55
CA ILE A 223 1.41 22.75 31.22
C ILE A 223 1.60 22.62 32.74
N GLU A 224 2.71 22.02 33.20
CA GLU A 224 3.05 21.96 34.63
C GLU A 224 3.29 23.36 35.23
N ILE A 225 4.06 24.19 34.54
CA ILE A 225 4.29 25.60 34.93
C ILE A 225 2.97 26.36 35.01
N LEU A 226 2.13 26.22 33.97
CA LEU A 226 0.82 26.86 33.90
C LEU A 226 -0.08 26.43 35.07
N ALA A 227 -0.17 25.13 35.36
CA ALA A 227 -0.97 24.62 36.48
C ALA A 227 -0.46 25.17 37.83
N LYS A 228 0.86 25.15 38.05
CA LYS A 228 1.47 25.72 39.26
C LYS A 228 1.15 27.20 39.42
N ASN A 229 1.27 27.99 38.35
CA ASN A 229 1.02 29.42 38.40
C ASN A 229 -0.46 29.77 38.51
N ILE A 230 -1.35 29.03 37.85
CA ILE A 230 -2.81 29.15 38.01
C ILE A 230 -3.22 29.00 39.48
N ASN A 231 -2.66 28.02 40.18
CA ASN A 231 -2.95 27.78 41.59
C ASN A 231 -2.41 28.91 42.47
N LYS A 232 -1.19 29.41 42.21
CA LYS A 232 -0.63 30.59 42.92
C LYS A 232 -1.47 31.86 42.70
N ILE A 233 -1.91 32.10 41.46
CA ILE A 233 -2.78 33.22 41.09
C ILE A 233 -4.15 33.05 41.77
N GLY A 234 -4.55 31.81 42.05
CA GLY A 234 -5.85 31.48 42.62
C GLY A 234 -6.97 31.77 41.65
N ALA A 235 -6.80 31.41 40.36
CA ALA A 235 -7.79 31.67 39.32
C ALA A 235 -9.06 30.79 39.48
N PHE A 236 -8.92 29.64 40.15
CA PHE A 236 -10.00 28.70 40.43
C PHE A 236 -10.24 28.57 41.93
N LYS A 237 -11.42 28.07 42.30
CA LYS A 237 -11.82 27.86 43.70
C LYS A 237 -11.03 26.73 44.38
N ARG A 238 -10.52 25.79 43.60
CA ARG A 238 -9.68 24.66 44.05
C ARG A 238 -8.39 24.65 43.25
N ASP A 239 -7.39 23.97 43.79
CA ASP A 239 -6.17 23.67 43.05
C ASP A 239 -6.49 22.74 41.87
N VAL A 240 -5.79 22.99 40.77
CA VAL A 240 -5.92 22.29 39.50
C VAL A 240 -4.60 21.60 39.17
N THR A 241 -4.68 20.37 38.70
CA THR A 241 -3.52 19.58 38.29
C THR A 241 -3.14 19.87 36.84
N ALA A 242 -1.90 19.57 36.46
CA ALA A 242 -1.44 19.67 35.06
C ALA A 242 -2.34 18.87 34.10
N ARG A 243 -2.78 17.68 34.53
CA ARG A 243 -3.68 16.82 33.74
C ARG A 243 -5.04 17.46 33.51
N GLU A 244 -5.60 18.12 34.52
CA GLU A 244 -6.88 18.82 34.37
C GLU A 244 -6.76 20.02 33.43
N ILE A 245 -5.66 20.77 33.49
CA ILE A 245 -5.38 21.86 32.55
C ILE A 245 -5.28 21.33 31.10
N GLU A 246 -4.53 20.25 30.89
CA GLU A 246 -4.42 19.59 29.58
C GLU A 246 -5.81 19.19 29.05
N LEU A 247 -6.62 18.50 29.88
CA LEU A 247 -7.96 18.05 29.51
C LEU A 247 -8.90 19.20 29.18
N ILE A 248 -8.78 20.35 29.85
CA ILE A 248 -9.58 21.55 29.58
C ILE A 248 -9.16 22.19 28.26
N LEU A 249 -7.86 22.30 28.01
CA LEU A 249 -7.33 22.89 26.77
C LEU A 249 -7.73 22.08 25.53
N ILE A 250 -7.88 20.75 25.65
CA ILE A 250 -8.40 19.88 24.60
C ILE A 250 -9.94 19.67 24.66
N CYS A 251 -10.64 20.40 25.53
CA CYS A 251 -12.09 20.35 25.71
C CYS A 251 -12.66 18.95 26.04
N LYS A 252 -11.91 18.11 26.76
CA LYS A 252 -12.33 16.75 27.19
C LYS A 252 -12.57 16.62 28.69
N HIS A 253 -12.41 17.69 29.45
CA HIS A 253 -12.68 17.68 30.88
C HIS A 253 -14.20 17.56 31.17
N THR A 254 -14.60 16.63 32.03
CA THR A 254 -16.01 16.28 32.26
C THR A 254 -16.78 17.31 33.08
N GLU A 255 -16.10 18.02 33.98
CA GLU A 255 -16.72 19.01 34.87
C GLU A 255 -16.17 20.42 34.59
N PRO A 256 -17.01 21.46 34.49
CA PRO A 256 -16.50 22.82 34.34
C PRO A 256 -15.69 23.27 35.56
N LEU A 257 -14.55 23.93 35.36
CA LEU A 257 -13.82 24.50 36.49
C LEU A 257 -14.50 25.75 37.03
N GLN A 258 -14.68 25.78 38.35
CA GLN A 258 -15.26 26.91 39.05
C GLN A 258 -14.21 28.00 39.29
N CYS A 259 -14.40 29.16 38.67
CA CYS A 259 -13.53 30.31 38.79
C CYS A 259 -13.68 30.97 40.16
N SER A 260 -12.58 31.48 40.71
CA SER A 260 -12.63 32.38 41.87
C SER A 260 -13.12 33.78 41.44
N HIS A 261 -12.55 34.29 40.35
CA HIS A 261 -12.83 35.58 39.75
C HIS A 261 -12.77 35.49 38.22
N ASN A 262 -13.90 35.70 37.56
CA ASN A 262 -14.00 35.61 36.09
C ASN A 262 -13.01 36.52 35.37
N LYS A 263 -12.70 37.70 35.94
CA LYS A 263 -11.72 38.66 35.38
C LYS A 263 -10.29 38.13 35.36
N LEU A 264 -9.88 37.38 36.39
CA LEU A 264 -8.55 36.76 36.43
C LEU A 264 -8.41 35.68 35.36
N LEU A 265 -9.43 34.83 35.23
CA LEU A 265 -9.46 33.82 34.18
C LEU A 265 -9.43 34.47 32.78
N ALA A 266 -10.26 35.49 32.56
CA ALA A 266 -10.35 36.16 31.26
C ALA A 266 -9.01 36.83 30.88
N LEU A 267 -8.34 37.49 31.82
CA LEU A 267 -7.02 38.09 31.58
C LEU A 267 -5.97 37.01 31.26
N LEU A 268 -5.94 35.91 32.03
CA LEU A 268 -5.01 34.82 31.78
C LEU A 268 -5.18 34.21 30.39
N LEU A 269 -6.43 33.88 30.00
CA LEU A 269 -6.71 33.30 28.68
C LEU A 269 -6.44 34.30 27.54
N GLU A 270 -6.68 35.58 27.76
CA GLU A 270 -6.35 36.61 26.78
C GLU A 270 -4.84 36.70 26.55
N LEU A 271 -4.02 36.72 27.62
CA LEU A 271 -2.56 36.76 27.45
C LEU A 271 -2.02 35.47 26.82
N LEU A 272 -2.53 34.30 27.22
CA LEU A 272 -2.19 33.03 26.56
C LEU A 272 -2.53 33.06 25.05
N SER A 273 -3.65 33.69 24.69
CA SER A 273 -4.06 33.85 23.30
C SER A 273 -3.18 34.84 22.54
N ILE A 274 -2.86 36.00 23.14
CA ILE A 274 -1.99 37.02 22.53
C ILE A 274 -0.61 36.42 22.23
N ASP A 275 -0.09 35.60 23.15
CA ASP A 275 1.19 34.91 23.00
C ASP A 275 1.10 33.58 22.25
N MET A 276 -0.03 33.32 21.58
CA MET A 276 -0.24 32.20 20.67
C MET A 276 -0.13 30.81 21.33
N PHE A 277 -0.25 30.72 22.65
CA PHE A 277 -0.34 29.45 23.37
C PHE A 277 -1.70 28.77 23.19
N ILE A 278 -2.75 29.55 22.93
CA ILE A 278 -4.10 29.08 22.60
C ILE A 278 -4.72 29.89 21.44
N THR A 279 -5.86 29.45 20.93
CA THR A 279 -6.61 30.10 19.85
C THR A 279 -7.17 31.47 20.24
N SER A 280 -7.16 32.42 19.30
CA SER A 280 -7.77 33.76 19.46
C SER A 280 -9.28 33.73 19.69
N LYS A 281 -9.93 32.62 19.38
CA LYS A 281 -11.37 32.40 19.55
C LYS A 281 -11.71 31.71 20.88
N TRP A 282 -10.80 31.73 21.85
CA TRP A 282 -10.91 31.01 23.14
C TRP A 282 -12.24 31.24 23.87
N GLN A 283 -12.84 32.43 23.77
CA GLN A 283 -14.14 32.74 24.38
C GLN A 283 -15.28 31.89 23.81
N ARG A 284 -15.31 31.68 22.49
CA ARG A 284 -16.32 30.86 21.81
C ARG A 284 -16.12 29.38 22.13
N VAL A 285 -14.86 28.94 22.22
CA VAL A 285 -14.50 27.56 22.59
C VAL A 285 -14.93 27.28 24.03
N ALA A 286 -14.54 28.14 24.97
CA ALA A 286 -14.88 28.01 26.39
C ALA A 286 -16.38 27.95 26.63
N ASP A 287 -17.15 28.78 25.91
CA ASP A 287 -18.61 28.77 25.96
C ASP A 287 -19.17 27.47 25.37
N HIS A 288 -18.81 27.14 24.12
CA HIS A 288 -19.35 25.99 23.39
C HIS A 288 -19.17 24.68 24.16
N TYR A 289 -18.00 24.47 24.77
CA TYR A 289 -17.68 23.25 25.52
C TYR A 289 -17.93 23.36 27.03
N ASN A 290 -18.52 24.46 27.50
CA ASN A 290 -18.83 24.67 28.92
C ASN A 290 -17.61 24.41 29.83
N CYS A 291 -16.46 24.99 29.51
CA CYS A 291 -15.21 24.70 30.23
C CYS A 291 -15.16 25.32 31.64
N PHE A 292 -15.92 26.41 31.87
CA PHE A 292 -15.79 27.21 33.08
C PHE A 292 -17.14 27.64 33.66
N THR A 293 -17.19 27.71 34.99
CA THR A 293 -18.30 28.30 35.74
C THR A 293 -17.81 29.49 36.59
N SER A 294 -18.72 30.43 36.84
CA SER A 294 -18.50 31.56 37.74
C SER A 294 -18.33 31.12 39.20
N LYS A 295 -17.96 32.06 40.07
CA LYS A 295 -17.92 31.85 41.53
C LYS A 295 -19.20 31.24 42.11
N HIS A 296 -20.36 31.46 41.51
CA HIS A 296 -21.65 30.93 41.95
C HIS A 296 -22.07 29.63 41.23
N GLY A 297 -21.20 29.04 40.40
CA GLY A 297 -21.48 27.80 39.67
C GLY A 297 -22.28 27.99 38.38
N LYS A 298 -22.64 29.23 38.01
CA LYS A 298 -23.29 29.52 36.71
C LYS A 298 -22.29 29.36 35.57
N ARG A 299 -22.66 28.66 34.49
CA ARG A 299 -21.89 28.57 33.23
C ARG A 299 -21.49 29.96 32.73
N LEU A 300 -20.24 30.09 32.30
CA LEU A 300 -19.74 31.31 31.66
C LEU A 300 -19.99 31.25 30.16
N THR A 301 -20.71 32.24 29.63
CA THR A 301 -20.91 32.41 28.19
C THR A 301 -19.79 33.24 27.57
N ALA A 302 -19.67 33.23 26.24
CA ALA A 302 -18.70 34.07 25.53
C ALA A 302 -18.93 35.56 25.82
N LYS A 303 -20.18 35.96 26.05
CA LYS A 303 -20.55 37.32 26.46
C LYS A 303 -20.02 37.65 27.86
N ASP A 304 -20.20 36.74 28.82
CA ASP A 304 -19.71 36.92 30.20
C ASP A 304 -18.17 37.04 30.22
N LEU A 305 -17.49 36.19 29.43
CA LEU A 305 -16.02 36.22 29.29
C LEU A 305 -15.53 37.51 28.60
N SER A 306 -16.28 38.04 27.64
CA SER A 306 -15.98 39.31 26.98
C SER A 306 -16.13 40.50 27.93
N SER A 307 -17.22 40.53 28.72
CA SER A 307 -17.40 41.53 29.76
C SER A 307 -16.32 41.44 30.85
N ALA A 308 -15.94 40.23 31.26
CA ALA A 308 -14.87 40.03 32.24
C ALA A 308 -13.50 40.49 31.70
N LYS A 309 -13.23 40.28 30.40
CA LYS A 309 -12.04 40.79 29.73
C LYS A 309 -11.98 42.32 29.73
N GLN A 310 -13.08 42.99 29.42
CA GLN A 310 -13.15 44.46 29.42
C GLN A 310 -12.95 45.07 30.82
N GLN A 311 -13.17 44.29 31.87
CA GLN A 311 -12.97 44.72 33.26
C GLN A 311 -11.58 44.35 33.80
N ALA A 312 -10.64 43.95 32.94
CA ALA A 312 -9.29 43.57 33.35
C ALA A 312 -8.52 44.72 34.01
N ASP A 313 -8.80 45.98 33.65
CA ASP A 313 -8.14 47.17 34.22
C ASP A 313 -8.45 47.37 35.72
N ILE A 314 -9.48 46.70 36.24
CA ILE A 314 -9.90 46.73 37.65
C ILE A 314 -9.31 45.53 38.43
N ILE A 315 -8.34 44.82 37.85
CA ILE A 315 -7.62 43.75 38.53
C ILE A 315 -6.57 44.36 39.46
N ASP A 316 -6.41 43.72 40.62
CA ASP A 316 -5.36 44.07 41.58
C ASP A 316 -3.97 43.95 40.93
N SER A 317 -3.15 44.99 41.06
CA SER A 317 -1.83 45.08 40.39
C SER A 317 -0.96 43.86 40.67
N LYS A 318 -0.97 43.34 41.91
CA LYS A 318 -0.18 42.16 42.27
C LYS A 318 -0.67 40.92 41.53
N LYS A 319 -1.99 40.75 41.36
CA LYS A 319 -2.54 39.64 40.57
C LYS A 319 -2.22 39.80 39.08
N TYR A 320 -2.22 41.03 38.56
CA TYR A 320 -1.81 41.32 37.20
C TYR A 320 -0.34 40.90 36.98
N ASP A 321 0.56 41.34 37.86
CA ASP A 321 1.99 41.01 37.78
C ASP A 321 2.24 39.50 37.83
N MET A 322 1.50 38.77 38.68
CA MET A 322 1.57 37.31 38.74
C MET A 322 1.15 36.62 37.43
N ILE A 323 0.14 37.15 36.74
CA ILE A 323 -0.30 36.60 35.44
C ILE A 323 0.75 36.92 34.38
N THR A 324 1.26 38.14 34.33
CA THR A 324 2.31 38.52 33.37
C THR A 324 3.58 37.69 33.57
N GLN A 325 4.01 37.51 34.82
CA GLN A 325 5.14 36.63 35.16
C GLN A 325 4.89 35.18 34.74
N CYS A 326 3.67 34.66 34.92
CA CYS A 326 3.29 33.33 34.44
C CYS A 326 3.54 33.20 32.93
N ILE A 327 3.15 34.20 32.14
CA ILE A 327 3.34 34.20 30.69
C ILE A 327 4.83 34.28 30.30
N GLU A 328 5.63 35.07 31.01
CA GLU A 328 7.09 35.14 30.81
C GLU A 328 7.79 33.81 31.15
N GLU A 329 7.37 33.13 32.23
CA GLU A 329 7.85 31.80 32.58
C GLU A 329 7.51 30.77 31.48
N LEU A 330 6.32 30.85 30.88
CA LEU A 330 5.95 29.97 29.77
C LEU A 330 6.78 30.24 28.50
N LYS A 331 7.11 31.50 28.23
CA LYS A 331 7.96 31.89 27.08
C LYS A 331 9.40 31.43 27.24
N SER A 332 9.93 31.49 28.48
CA SER A 332 11.31 31.12 28.79
C SER A 332 11.50 29.61 28.95
N GLY A 333 10.46 28.86 29.31
CA GLY A 333 10.47 27.39 29.36
C GLY A 333 10.38 26.69 27.99
N LYS A 334 10.90 27.31 26.93
CA LYS A 334 10.95 26.77 25.56
C LYS A 334 12.13 25.84 25.34
#